data_AF-A0AAV0U6F6-F1
#
_entry.id   AF-A0AAV0U6F6-F1
#
_cell.length_a   1.000
_cell.length_b   1.000
_cell.length_c   1.000
_cell.angle_alpha   90.00
_cell.angle_beta   90.00
_cell.angle_gamma   90.00
#
_symmetry.space_group_name_H-M   'P 1'
#
loop_
_entity.id
_entity.type
_entity.pdbx_description
1 polymer ?
#
loop_
_entity_poly.entity_id
_entity_poly.type
_entity_poly.pdbx_seq_one_letter_code
_entity_poly.pdbx_strand_id
1 'polypeptide(L)'
;MLRHLMSYSTHCFETPLALHEVTVSLSSRFNRRIHPDASVEQHKTRAWNQLQHQTPTLFNASKFRLHSYASDHHSRHDHHSLHDHHSLRDHHSLLTLHLGLTDYASYVGLCCSPLARELLEDGVRLHDDRFAFLSRKVGVAAVLETIDGYVALVKRSQHVGLYQNLYDTPGGHPEPSKCQLTPTVLQTLEGDEDDRDRRVAAAEDAARRELFQSVADEIHEEVNVGPPLQQPPQLLGVVLQTDACTPSFSFHVRTSCSAQELKELYEAGPADKFESVELELLSVDKLLAEGPSQTLEKLLLTPSAKGTLEIWKQHMLRARREQ
;
A
#
# COMPACT_ATOMS: atom_id res chain seq x y z
N MET A 1 9.34 -22.24 -1.40
CA MET A 1 8.17 -21.33 -1.44
C MET A 1 8.48 -19.99 -0.79
N LEU A 2 8.87 -19.91 0.50
CA LEU A 2 9.15 -18.65 1.20
C LEU A 2 10.26 -17.76 0.58
N ARG A 3 11.35 -18.30 0.02
CA ARG A 3 12.45 -17.47 -0.53
C ARG A 3 12.02 -16.56 -1.69
N HIS A 4 11.10 -16.98 -2.56
CA HIS A 4 10.60 -16.14 -3.67
C HIS A 4 9.64 -15.05 -3.19
N LEU A 5 9.05 -15.23 -2.01
CA LEU A 5 8.19 -14.21 -1.40
C LEU A 5 8.99 -13.19 -0.57
N MET A 6 10.32 -13.31 -0.49
CA MET A 6 11.16 -12.41 0.31
C MET A 6 11.81 -11.27 -0.49
N SER A 7 11.72 -11.28 -1.82
CA SER A 7 12.28 -10.22 -2.66
C SER A 7 11.37 -9.00 -2.69
N TYR A 8 11.97 -7.82 -2.81
CA TYR A 8 11.28 -6.55 -3.01
C TYR A 8 12.20 -5.54 -3.70
N SER A 9 11.60 -4.48 -4.23
CA SER A 9 12.29 -3.24 -4.62
C SER A 9 11.53 -2.04 -4.08
N THR A 10 12.22 -0.93 -3.86
CA THR A 10 11.64 0.32 -3.35
C THR A 10 11.62 1.37 -4.45
N HIS A 11 10.56 2.18 -4.48
CA HIS A 11 10.54 3.45 -5.20
C HIS A 11 10.19 4.55 -4.20
N CYS A 12 11.20 5.32 -3.82
CA CYS A 12 11.11 6.43 -2.89
C CYS A 12 10.71 7.69 -3.64
N PHE A 13 9.64 8.36 -3.22
CA PHE A 13 9.25 9.64 -3.81
C PHE A 13 10.21 10.75 -3.40
N GLU A 14 10.24 11.84 -4.16
CA GLU A 14 11.18 12.94 -3.93
C GLU A 14 10.92 13.60 -2.56
N THR A 15 9.66 13.92 -2.29
CA THR A 15 9.17 14.45 -1.01
C THR A 15 8.03 13.57 -0.47
N PRO A 16 7.80 13.56 0.85
CA PRO A 16 6.58 13.00 1.42
C PRO A 16 5.36 13.73 0.87
N LEU A 17 4.32 12.99 0.47
CA LEU A 17 3.11 13.53 -0.15
C LEU A 17 1.92 13.46 0.81
N ALA A 18 1.22 14.57 0.97
CA ALA A 18 -0.06 14.64 1.66
C ALA A 18 -1.22 14.20 0.76
N LEU A 19 -2.39 13.96 1.36
CA LEU A 19 -3.61 13.52 0.66
C LEU A 19 -3.96 14.41 -0.55
N HIS A 20 -3.80 15.73 -0.45
CA HIS A 20 -4.16 16.65 -1.52
C HIS A 20 -3.14 16.70 -2.68
N GLU A 21 -1.95 16.12 -2.50
CA GLU A 21 -0.90 16.04 -3.53
C GLU A 21 -1.00 14.74 -4.35
N VAL A 22 -1.93 13.86 -3.99
CA VAL A 22 -2.20 12.59 -4.68
C VAL A 22 -3.56 12.65 -5.37
N THR A 23 -3.61 12.16 -6.60
CA THR A 23 -4.86 11.93 -7.36
C THR A 23 -5.01 10.46 -7.71
N VAL A 24 -6.24 10.05 -7.93
CA VAL A 24 -6.59 8.70 -8.38
C VAL A 24 -7.30 8.85 -9.72
N SER A 25 -6.95 8.01 -10.69
CA SER A 25 -7.70 7.80 -11.92
C SER A 25 -8.32 6.41 -11.89
N LEU A 26 -9.64 6.31 -11.95
CA LEU A 26 -10.38 5.04 -11.91
C LEU A 26 -10.83 4.62 -13.31
N SER A 27 -10.58 3.36 -13.67
CA SER A 27 -11.15 2.77 -14.89
C SER A 27 -11.21 1.25 -14.82
N SER A 28 -12.24 0.65 -15.42
CA SER A 28 -12.32 -0.80 -15.61
C SER A 28 -11.22 -1.32 -16.55
N ARG A 29 -10.66 -0.46 -17.41
CA ARG A 29 -9.50 -0.76 -18.26
C ARG A 29 -8.22 -1.00 -17.45
N PHE A 30 -8.18 -0.49 -16.22
CA PHE A 30 -7.11 -0.75 -15.25
C PHE A 30 -7.31 -2.04 -14.47
N ASN A 31 -8.33 -2.86 -14.78
CA ASN A 31 -8.47 -4.20 -14.23
C ASN A 31 -7.49 -5.17 -14.90
N ARG A 32 -7.26 -6.29 -14.22
CA ARG A 32 -6.48 -7.41 -14.77
C ARG A 32 -7.21 -8.01 -15.99
N ARG A 33 -6.45 -8.33 -17.04
CA ARG A 33 -6.94 -9.08 -18.20
C ARG A 33 -6.98 -10.59 -17.89
N ILE A 34 -7.95 -11.28 -18.48
CA ILE A 34 -8.01 -12.74 -18.46
C ILE A 34 -6.95 -13.28 -19.43
N HIS A 35 -6.17 -14.25 -18.97
CA HIS A 35 -5.13 -14.87 -19.81
C HIS A 35 -5.77 -15.74 -20.90
N PRO A 36 -5.27 -15.74 -22.16
CA PRO A 36 -5.84 -16.55 -23.24
C PRO A 36 -5.68 -18.06 -23.03
N ASP A 37 -4.62 -18.50 -22.36
CA ASP A 37 -4.54 -19.88 -21.87
C ASP A 37 -5.43 -20.07 -20.64
N ALA A 38 -6.49 -20.85 -20.80
CA ALA A 38 -7.44 -21.20 -19.75
C ALA A 38 -6.79 -21.92 -18.56
N SER A 39 -5.63 -22.54 -18.73
CA SER A 39 -4.89 -23.22 -17.66
C SER A 39 -4.49 -22.25 -16.53
N VAL A 40 -4.29 -20.97 -16.84
CA VAL A 40 -3.95 -19.92 -15.86
C VAL A 40 -5.11 -19.63 -14.93
N GLU A 41 -6.33 -19.45 -15.46
CA GLU A 41 -7.52 -19.23 -14.62
C GLU A 41 -7.89 -20.50 -13.84
N GLN A 42 -7.69 -21.68 -14.43
CA GLN A 42 -7.83 -22.95 -13.71
C GLN A 42 -6.80 -23.08 -12.57
N HIS A 43 -5.56 -22.64 -12.76
CA HIS A 43 -4.55 -22.59 -11.71
C HIS A 43 -5.00 -21.68 -10.58
N LYS A 44 -5.46 -20.46 -10.89
CA LYS A 44 -5.98 -19.50 -9.91
C LYS A 44 -7.11 -20.09 -9.07
N THR A 45 -8.11 -20.69 -9.72
CA THR A 45 -9.24 -21.33 -9.03
C THR A 45 -8.79 -22.49 -8.15
N ARG A 46 -7.85 -23.34 -8.62
CA ARG A 46 -7.30 -24.43 -7.81
C ARG A 46 -6.54 -23.92 -6.59
N ALA A 47 -5.70 -22.90 -6.76
CA ALA A 47 -4.94 -22.30 -5.65
C ALA A 47 -5.87 -21.71 -4.60
N TRP A 48 -6.92 -21.00 -5.02
CA TRP A 48 -7.92 -20.44 -4.12
C TRP A 48 -8.69 -21.53 -3.36
N ASN A 49 -9.20 -22.54 -4.08
CA ASN A 49 -9.90 -23.66 -3.46
C ASN A 49 -9.02 -24.36 -2.42
N GLN A 50 -7.75 -24.64 -2.76
CA GLN A 50 -6.81 -25.25 -1.83
C GLN A 50 -6.61 -24.40 -0.56
N LEU A 51 -6.47 -23.08 -0.72
CA LEU A 51 -6.33 -22.18 0.43
C LEU A 51 -7.59 -22.16 1.31
N GLN A 52 -8.79 -22.13 0.71
CA GLN A 52 -10.04 -22.21 1.49
C GLN A 52 -10.20 -23.54 2.23
N HIS A 53 -9.72 -24.65 1.66
CA HIS A 53 -9.72 -25.94 2.39
C HIS A 53 -8.78 -25.91 3.60
N GLN A 54 -7.65 -25.19 3.50
CA GLN A 54 -6.69 -25.04 4.60
C GLN A 54 -7.13 -24.00 5.63
N THR A 55 -7.93 -23.01 5.22
CA THR A 55 -8.41 -21.91 6.06
C THR A 55 -9.90 -21.68 5.80
N PRO A 56 -10.81 -22.49 6.39
CA PRO A 56 -12.24 -22.48 6.06
C PRO A 56 -12.96 -21.16 6.34
N THR A 57 -12.41 -20.32 7.22
CA THR A 57 -12.94 -18.98 7.54
C THR A 57 -12.53 -17.92 6.53
N LEU A 58 -11.64 -18.23 5.60
CA LEU A 58 -11.15 -17.29 4.60
C LEU A 58 -12.20 -17.05 3.51
N PHE A 59 -12.50 -15.78 3.27
CA PHE A 59 -13.38 -15.32 2.21
C PHE A 59 -12.61 -14.49 1.17
N ASN A 60 -13.15 -14.44 -0.06
CA ASN A 60 -12.59 -13.59 -1.10
C ASN A 60 -13.11 -12.16 -0.93
N ALA A 61 -12.22 -11.17 -1.00
CA ALA A 61 -12.56 -9.76 -0.86
C ALA A 61 -12.09 -8.97 -2.09
N SER A 62 -12.87 -7.96 -2.49
CA SER A 62 -12.49 -6.99 -3.51
C SER A 62 -11.34 -6.12 -3.01
N LYS A 63 -10.39 -5.79 -3.88
CA LYS A 63 -9.22 -4.95 -3.60
C LYS A 63 -8.97 -3.98 -4.75
N PHE A 64 -8.36 -2.85 -4.48
CA PHE A 64 -7.84 -1.98 -5.54
C PHE A 64 -6.69 -2.69 -6.28
N ARG A 65 -6.63 -2.54 -7.60
CA ARG A 65 -5.49 -2.98 -8.45
C ARG A 65 -4.72 -1.75 -8.89
N LEU A 66 -3.40 -1.76 -8.71
CA LEU A 66 -2.55 -0.74 -9.31
C LEU A 66 -2.22 -1.14 -10.76
N HIS A 67 -2.67 -0.33 -11.71
CA HIS A 67 -2.22 -0.41 -13.09
C HIS A 67 -0.86 0.28 -13.23
N SER A 68 -0.80 1.57 -12.92
CA SER A 68 0.40 2.40 -13.00
C SER A 68 0.31 3.58 -12.02
N TYR A 69 1.41 4.28 -11.84
CA TYR A 69 1.46 5.56 -11.14
C TYR A 69 2.48 6.46 -11.84
N ALA A 70 2.23 7.76 -11.85
CA ALA A 70 3.08 8.75 -12.50
C ALA A 70 3.28 9.94 -11.56
N SER A 71 4.53 10.36 -11.40
CA SER A 71 4.87 11.59 -10.69
C SER A 71 4.87 12.75 -11.68
N ASP A 72 4.24 13.86 -11.31
CA ASP A 72 4.25 15.05 -12.14
C ASP A 72 5.57 15.80 -11.91
N HIS A 73 6.49 15.74 -12.89
CA HIS A 73 7.79 16.38 -12.82
C HIS A 73 7.75 17.84 -13.28
N HIS A 74 6.58 18.49 -13.33
CA HIS A 74 6.50 19.90 -13.64
C HIS A 74 7.32 20.72 -12.63
N SER A 75 8.47 21.17 -13.13
CA SER A 75 9.51 21.84 -12.40
C SER A 75 8.94 23.05 -11.67
N ARG A 76 9.29 23.20 -10.39
CA ARG A 76 9.04 24.42 -9.58
C ARG A 76 9.74 25.69 -10.13
N HIS A 77 10.19 25.67 -11.37
CA HIS A 77 10.84 26.78 -12.07
C HIS A 77 10.11 27.03 -13.39
N ASP A 78 9.08 27.86 -13.33
CA ASP A 78 8.83 28.98 -14.25
C ASP A 78 7.40 29.51 -14.05
N HIS A 79 7.23 30.40 -13.06
CA HIS A 79 6.08 31.30 -13.02
C HIS A 79 6.56 32.74 -12.84
N HIS A 80 7.33 33.23 -13.83
CA HIS A 80 7.30 34.63 -14.21
C HIS A 80 6.57 34.76 -15.54
N SER A 81 5.25 34.58 -15.49
CA SER A 81 4.38 35.13 -16.53
C SER A 81 3.34 36.00 -15.83
N LEU A 82 3.56 37.31 -15.94
CA LEU A 82 2.59 38.34 -15.65
C LEU A 82 1.45 38.18 -16.67
N HIS A 83 0.26 37.79 -16.24
CA HIS A 83 -1.03 38.39 -16.60
C HIS A 83 -2.22 37.51 -16.17
N ASP A 84 -3.03 38.13 -15.30
CA ASP A 84 -4.48 38.08 -15.15
C ASP A 84 -5.29 36.87 -14.63
N HIS A 85 -6.16 37.28 -13.69
CA HIS A 85 -7.45 36.72 -13.27
C HIS A 85 -7.54 35.42 -12.46
N HIS A 86 -7.71 35.62 -11.13
CA HIS A 86 -8.53 34.83 -10.20
C HIS A 86 -8.90 33.39 -10.62
N SER A 87 -7.95 32.45 -10.48
CA SER A 87 -8.27 31.04 -10.25
C SER A 87 -7.79 30.63 -8.85
N LEU A 88 -8.67 29.95 -8.14
CA LEU A 88 -8.45 29.38 -6.81
C LEU A 88 -7.22 28.46 -6.87
N ARG A 89 -6.31 28.57 -5.89
CA ARG A 89 -5.09 27.74 -5.72
C ARG A 89 -5.20 26.38 -6.42
N ASP A 90 -4.61 26.24 -7.59
CA ASP A 90 -4.41 24.93 -8.21
C ASP A 90 -3.46 24.15 -7.32
N HIS A 91 -4.02 23.20 -6.56
CA HIS A 91 -3.24 22.19 -5.88
C HIS A 91 -2.65 21.27 -6.95
N HIS A 92 -1.46 21.61 -7.45
CA HIS A 92 -0.72 20.75 -8.38
C HIS A 92 -0.54 19.38 -7.74
N SER A 93 -1.19 18.38 -8.35
CA SER A 93 -1.04 16.99 -7.94
C SER A 93 0.35 16.52 -8.32
N LEU A 94 1.08 15.95 -7.38
CA LEU A 94 2.45 15.48 -7.58
C LEU A 94 2.51 14.00 -7.95
N LEU A 95 1.41 13.26 -7.71
CA LEU A 95 1.29 11.84 -8.01
C LEU A 95 -0.12 11.50 -8.50
N THR A 96 -0.22 10.78 -9.61
CA THR A 96 -1.47 10.18 -10.08
C THR A 96 -1.39 8.66 -10.03
N LEU A 97 -2.35 8.03 -9.34
CA LEU A 97 -2.49 6.58 -9.23
C LEU A 97 -3.58 6.08 -10.19
N HIS A 98 -3.24 5.22 -11.14
CA HIS A 98 -4.22 4.60 -12.04
C HIS A 98 -4.69 3.28 -11.43
N LEU A 99 -5.94 3.26 -10.96
CA LEU A 99 -6.49 2.17 -10.16
C LEU A 99 -7.66 1.48 -10.88
N GLY A 100 -7.61 0.15 -10.86
CA GLY A 100 -8.74 -0.71 -11.17
C GLY A 100 -9.17 -1.50 -9.94
N LEU A 101 -9.88 -2.59 -10.17
CA LEU A 101 -10.32 -3.56 -9.18
C LEU A 101 -9.72 -4.94 -9.46
N THR A 102 -9.51 -5.68 -8.38
CA THR A 102 -9.13 -7.09 -8.36
C THR A 102 -9.74 -7.73 -7.11
N ASP A 103 -9.38 -8.98 -6.83
CA ASP A 103 -9.72 -9.65 -5.58
C ASP A 103 -8.52 -10.39 -4.96
N TYR A 104 -8.71 -10.84 -3.72
CA TYR A 104 -7.71 -11.57 -2.97
C TYR A 104 -7.38 -12.92 -3.59
N ALA A 105 -8.37 -13.64 -4.12
CA ALA A 105 -8.18 -14.91 -4.80
C ALA A 105 -7.23 -14.79 -6.02
N SER A 106 -7.34 -13.73 -6.80
CA SER A 106 -6.45 -13.45 -7.93
C SER A 106 -5.04 -13.09 -7.47
N TYR A 107 -4.88 -12.40 -6.34
CA TYR A 107 -3.56 -12.20 -5.75
C TYR A 107 -2.89 -13.52 -5.36
N VAL A 108 -3.58 -14.39 -4.64
CA VAL A 108 -3.01 -15.69 -4.23
C VAL A 108 -2.70 -16.55 -5.45
N GLY A 109 -3.63 -16.66 -6.39
CA GLY A 109 -3.49 -17.56 -7.55
C GLY A 109 -2.52 -17.08 -8.63
N LEU A 110 -2.19 -15.78 -8.68
CA LEU A 110 -1.37 -15.21 -9.77
C LEU A 110 -0.09 -14.55 -9.25
N CYS A 111 -0.19 -13.65 -8.26
CA CYS A 111 0.97 -12.92 -7.76
C CYS A 111 1.82 -13.74 -6.77
N CYS A 112 1.19 -14.62 -5.98
CA CYS A 112 1.88 -15.53 -5.07
C CYS A 112 2.24 -16.87 -5.72
N SER A 113 1.89 -17.08 -6.99
CA SER A 113 2.11 -18.35 -7.67
C SER A 113 3.43 -18.38 -8.46
N PRO A 114 3.95 -19.58 -8.77
CA PRO A 114 5.14 -19.71 -9.62
C PRO A 114 4.96 -19.15 -11.04
N LEU A 115 3.72 -18.92 -11.47
CA LEU A 115 3.42 -18.36 -12.79
C LEU A 115 3.72 -16.86 -12.89
N ALA A 116 3.94 -16.16 -11.77
CA ALA A 116 4.09 -14.71 -11.74
C ALA A 116 5.11 -14.20 -12.78
N ARG A 117 6.26 -14.87 -12.92
CA ARG A 117 7.29 -14.48 -13.89
C ARG A 117 6.83 -14.65 -15.34
N GLU A 118 6.24 -15.79 -15.66
CA GLU A 118 5.69 -16.09 -16.99
C GLU A 118 4.58 -15.08 -17.36
N LEU A 119 3.70 -14.76 -16.40
CA LEU A 119 2.64 -13.77 -16.61
C LEU A 119 3.15 -12.36 -16.89
N LEU A 120 4.34 -11.98 -16.38
CA LEU A 120 4.98 -10.71 -16.73
C LEU A 120 5.48 -10.71 -18.17
N GLU A 121 6.12 -11.80 -18.58
CA GLU A 121 6.66 -11.98 -19.94
C GLU A 121 5.51 -12.01 -20.96
N ASP A 122 4.42 -12.71 -20.63
CA ASP A 122 3.22 -12.81 -21.45
C ASP A 122 2.48 -11.47 -21.53
N GLY A 123 2.44 -10.69 -20.45
CA GLY A 123 1.84 -9.36 -20.45
C GLY A 123 2.48 -8.41 -21.47
N VAL A 124 3.82 -8.39 -21.50
CA VAL A 124 4.57 -7.64 -22.53
C VAL A 124 4.27 -8.19 -23.92
N ARG A 125 4.37 -9.52 -24.11
CA ARG A 125 4.23 -10.17 -25.41
C ARG A 125 2.84 -9.99 -26.04
N LEU A 126 1.77 -10.03 -25.23
CA LEU A 126 0.39 -10.08 -25.71
C LEU A 126 -0.34 -8.75 -25.65
N HIS A 127 0.09 -7.83 -24.77
CA HIS A 127 -0.65 -6.59 -24.50
C HIS A 127 0.20 -5.32 -24.38
N ASP A 128 1.54 -5.42 -24.52
CA ASP A 128 2.45 -4.30 -24.23
C ASP A 128 2.22 -3.70 -22.81
N ASP A 129 1.74 -4.53 -21.89
CA ASP A 129 1.51 -4.21 -20.49
C ASP A 129 2.09 -5.34 -19.66
N ARG A 130 3.27 -5.09 -19.09
CA ARG A 130 3.99 -6.05 -18.23
C ARG A 130 3.11 -6.63 -17.12
N PHE A 131 2.10 -5.93 -16.66
CA PHE A 131 1.26 -6.34 -15.54
C PHE A 131 -0.14 -6.81 -15.94
N ALA A 132 -0.41 -6.94 -17.24
CA ALA A 132 -1.74 -7.24 -17.81
C ALA A 132 -2.46 -8.38 -17.08
N PHE A 133 -1.74 -9.45 -16.76
CA PHE A 133 -2.30 -10.68 -16.19
C PHE A 133 -2.10 -10.84 -14.68
N LEU A 134 -1.59 -9.81 -13.99
CA LEU A 134 -1.39 -9.84 -12.54
C LEU A 134 -2.43 -9.00 -11.81
N SER A 135 -2.83 -9.45 -10.62
CA SER A 135 -3.81 -8.72 -9.79
C SER A 135 -3.26 -7.43 -9.22
N ARG A 136 -1.97 -7.41 -8.83
CA ARG A 136 -1.27 -6.26 -8.23
C ARG A 136 -2.15 -5.51 -7.24
N LYS A 137 -2.76 -6.26 -6.31
CA LYS A 137 -3.59 -5.68 -5.26
C LYS A 137 -2.79 -4.61 -4.51
N VAL A 138 -3.41 -3.48 -4.21
CA VAL A 138 -2.80 -2.40 -3.44
C VAL A 138 -2.76 -2.80 -1.96
N GLY A 139 -1.58 -2.73 -1.36
CA GLY A 139 -1.38 -2.69 0.08
C GLY A 139 -0.98 -1.31 0.58
N VAL A 140 -1.06 -1.11 1.89
CA VAL A 140 -0.53 0.05 2.60
C VAL A 140 0.27 -0.41 3.81
N ALA A 141 1.30 0.34 4.17
CA ALA A 141 2.12 0.08 5.35
C ALA A 141 2.64 1.39 5.92
N ALA A 142 2.74 1.52 7.24
CA ALA A 142 3.18 2.74 7.91
C ALA A 142 4.39 2.52 8.81
N VAL A 143 5.37 3.41 8.70
CA VAL A 143 6.24 3.71 9.83
C VAL A 143 5.45 4.57 10.80
N LEU A 144 5.05 3.98 11.93
CA LEU A 144 4.44 4.71 13.04
C LEU A 144 5.53 5.17 14.01
N GLU A 145 5.70 6.48 14.15
CA GLU A 145 6.73 7.11 14.98
C GLU A 145 6.12 7.79 16.21
N THR A 146 6.64 7.48 17.40
CA THR A 146 6.22 8.06 18.68
C THR A 146 6.86 9.43 18.93
N ILE A 147 6.25 10.22 19.82
CA ILE A 147 6.73 11.58 20.13
C ILE A 147 8.12 11.61 20.76
N ASP A 148 8.55 10.50 21.36
CA ASP A 148 9.84 10.29 22.01
C ASP A 148 10.85 9.50 21.15
N GLY A 149 10.58 9.35 19.84
CA GLY A 149 11.57 8.88 18.88
C GLY A 149 11.71 7.37 18.79
N TYR A 150 10.60 6.63 18.79
CA TYR A 150 10.56 5.19 18.51
C TYR A 150 9.66 4.87 17.33
N VAL A 151 10.03 3.84 16.57
CA VAL A 151 9.22 3.25 15.50
C VAL A 151 8.61 1.93 15.99
N ALA A 152 7.32 1.76 15.74
CA ALA A 152 6.59 0.54 16.07
C ALA A 152 6.69 -0.53 14.98
N LEU A 153 6.91 -1.77 15.40
CA LEU A 153 6.76 -2.98 14.59
C LEU A 153 5.86 -3.98 15.31
N VAL A 154 5.11 -4.77 14.55
CA VAL A 154 4.30 -5.87 15.08
C VAL A 154 4.85 -7.20 14.61
N LYS A 155 4.88 -8.20 15.49
CA LYS A 155 5.26 -9.57 15.11
C LYS A 155 4.04 -10.35 14.70
N ARG A 156 4.01 -10.80 13.45
CA ARG A 156 2.88 -11.54 12.86
C ARG A 156 2.67 -12.88 13.56
N SER A 157 1.42 -13.22 13.83
CA SER A 157 1.03 -14.48 14.47
C SER A 157 1.22 -15.69 13.54
N GLN A 158 1.00 -16.91 14.05
CA GLN A 158 1.01 -18.13 13.24
C GLN A 158 -0.32 -18.36 12.49
N HIS A 159 -1.36 -17.57 12.78
CA HIS A 159 -2.69 -17.75 12.21
C HIS A 159 -2.91 -16.94 10.93
N VAL A 160 -1.98 -16.04 10.59
CA VAL A 160 -2.04 -15.26 9.34
C VAL A 160 -1.58 -16.08 8.13
N GLY A 161 -2.11 -15.77 6.95
CA GLY A 161 -1.87 -16.55 5.73
C GLY A 161 -0.46 -16.45 5.13
N LEU A 162 0.27 -15.35 5.37
CA LEU A 162 1.62 -15.12 4.86
C LEU A 162 2.53 -14.51 5.94
N TYR A 163 3.83 -14.80 5.83
CA TYR A 163 4.90 -14.21 6.65
C TYR A 163 4.74 -14.41 8.17
N GLN A 164 4.28 -15.58 8.59
CA GLN A 164 4.11 -15.93 10.01
C GLN A 164 5.41 -15.78 10.81
N ASN A 165 5.33 -15.24 12.02
CA ASN A 165 6.44 -14.96 12.94
C ASN A 165 7.48 -13.93 12.45
N LEU A 166 7.23 -13.24 11.33
CA LEU A 166 8.07 -12.13 10.89
C LEU A 166 7.56 -10.82 11.52
N TYR A 167 8.46 -9.87 11.71
CA TYR A 167 8.11 -8.50 12.09
C TYR A 167 7.62 -7.72 10.87
N ASP A 168 6.57 -6.94 11.08
CA ASP A 168 5.92 -6.10 10.08
C ASP A 168 5.77 -4.68 10.61
N THR A 169 5.59 -3.73 9.70
CA THR A 169 5.07 -2.40 10.00
C THR A 169 3.55 -2.44 10.00
N PRO A 170 2.85 -1.63 10.82
CA PRO A 170 1.40 -1.61 10.78
C PRO A 170 0.84 -1.34 9.38
N GLY A 171 -0.22 -2.04 8.99
CA GLY A 171 -0.90 -1.82 7.72
C GLY A 171 -1.53 -3.06 7.10
N GLY A 172 -2.35 -2.81 6.08
CA GLY A 172 -3.03 -3.89 5.37
C GLY A 172 -3.46 -3.46 3.98
N HIS A 173 -4.77 -3.46 3.71
CA HIS A 173 -5.26 -3.35 2.33
C HIS A 173 -6.52 -2.48 2.22
N PRO A 174 -6.45 -1.32 1.54
CA PRO A 174 -7.62 -0.49 1.30
C PRO A 174 -8.70 -1.28 0.55
N GLU A 175 -9.94 -1.09 0.96
CA GLU A 175 -11.08 -1.86 0.44
C GLU A 175 -12.00 -0.99 -0.42
N PRO A 176 -12.19 -1.32 -1.70
CA PRO A 176 -13.13 -0.59 -2.57
C PRO A 176 -14.55 -0.50 -2.01
N SER A 177 -14.98 -1.50 -1.23
CA SER A 177 -16.28 -1.54 -0.54
C SER A 177 -16.47 -0.39 0.44
N LYS A 178 -15.42 0.06 1.16
CA LYS A 178 -15.47 1.23 2.06
C LYS A 178 -15.78 2.52 1.29
N CYS A 179 -15.48 2.57 -0.01
CA CYS A 179 -15.82 3.66 -0.92
C CYS A 179 -17.07 3.42 -1.77
N GLN A 180 -17.83 2.36 -1.51
CA GLN A 180 -18.97 1.95 -2.35
C GLN A 180 -18.57 1.66 -3.81
N LEU A 181 -17.29 1.41 -4.07
CA LEU A 181 -16.77 1.10 -5.39
C LEU A 181 -16.87 -0.41 -5.64
N THR A 182 -17.79 -0.78 -6.53
CA THR A 182 -17.99 -2.15 -7.00
C THR A 182 -17.64 -2.27 -8.48
N PRO A 183 -17.44 -3.48 -9.03
CA PRO A 183 -17.23 -3.67 -10.46
C PRO A 183 -18.34 -3.03 -11.32
N THR A 184 -19.60 -3.13 -10.88
CA THR A 184 -20.74 -2.51 -11.56
C THR A 184 -20.63 -0.99 -11.52
N VAL A 185 -20.35 -0.40 -10.35
CA VAL A 185 -20.18 1.06 -10.22
C VAL A 185 -19.05 1.53 -11.13
N LEU A 186 -17.89 0.87 -11.11
CA LEU A 186 -16.75 1.23 -11.95
C LEU A 186 -17.08 1.18 -13.45
N GLN A 187 -17.86 0.22 -13.92
CA GLN A 187 -18.32 0.18 -15.32
C GLN A 187 -19.26 1.33 -15.64
N THR A 188 -20.19 1.67 -14.74
CA THR A 188 -21.11 2.79 -14.96
C THR A 188 -20.43 4.16 -15.01
N LEU A 189 -19.26 4.31 -14.39
CA LEU A 189 -18.45 5.54 -14.49
C LEU A 189 -17.89 5.78 -15.89
N GLU A 190 -17.91 4.77 -16.76
CA GLU A 190 -17.39 4.85 -18.13
C GLU A 190 -18.48 5.12 -19.18
N GLY A 191 -19.76 5.20 -18.77
CA GLY A 191 -20.89 5.52 -19.67
C GLY A 191 -21.08 7.01 -19.92
N ASP A 192 -21.78 7.36 -21.00
CA ASP A 192 -22.11 8.74 -21.40
C ASP A 192 -23.41 9.23 -20.71
N GLU A 193 -23.32 9.55 -19.42
CA GLU A 193 -24.40 10.19 -18.66
C GLU A 193 -24.08 11.67 -18.34
N ASP A 194 -25.11 12.52 -18.23
CA ASP A 194 -24.95 13.98 -18.04
C ASP A 194 -24.20 14.38 -16.75
N ASP A 195 -24.09 13.50 -15.74
CA ASP A 195 -23.36 13.74 -14.47
C ASP A 195 -22.08 12.90 -14.34
N ARG A 196 -21.59 12.32 -15.45
CA ARG A 196 -20.45 11.41 -15.47
C ARG A 196 -19.22 11.99 -14.77
N ASP A 197 -18.79 13.18 -15.15
CA ASP A 197 -17.53 13.76 -14.65
C ASP A 197 -17.59 14.01 -13.14
N ARG A 198 -18.75 14.43 -12.61
CA ARG A 198 -18.95 14.60 -11.17
C ARG A 198 -18.92 13.26 -10.44
N ARG A 199 -19.56 12.23 -10.98
CA ARG A 199 -19.57 10.87 -10.41
C ARG A 199 -18.16 10.27 -10.39
N VAL A 200 -17.41 10.44 -11.48
CA VAL A 200 -16.01 10.02 -11.58
C VAL A 200 -15.16 10.73 -10.54
N ALA A 201 -15.23 12.07 -10.49
CA ALA A 201 -14.47 12.86 -9.52
C ALA A 201 -14.78 12.48 -8.08
N ALA A 202 -16.05 12.23 -7.74
CA ALA A 202 -16.46 11.79 -6.41
C ALA A 202 -15.92 10.40 -6.05
N ALA A 203 -15.93 9.45 -7.01
CA ALA A 203 -15.41 8.10 -6.81
C ALA A 203 -13.87 8.08 -6.66
N GLU A 204 -13.17 8.87 -7.48
CA GLU A 204 -11.72 9.02 -7.42
C GLU A 204 -11.27 9.69 -6.11
N ASP A 205 -11.98 10.74 -5.68
CA ASP A 205 -11.78 11.40 -4.40
C ASP A 205 -12.05 10.47 -3.20
N ALA A 206 -13.10 9.63 -3.28
CA ALA A 206 -13.36 8.60 -2.28
C ALA A 206 -12.23 7.55 -2.22
N ALA A 207 -11.81 7.00 -3.37
CA ALA A 207 -10.73 6.03 -3.45
C ALA A 207 -9.39 6.59 -2.92
N ARG A 208 -9.11 7.87 -3.22
CA ARG A 208 -7.97 8.60 -2.65
C ARG A 208 -8.06 8.70 -1.13
N ARG A 209 -9.22 9.10 -0.59
CA ARG A 209 -9.42 9.18 0.87
C ARG A 209 -9.23 7.82 1.53
N GLU A 210 -9.79 6.77 0.96
CA GLU A 210 -9.63 5.41 1.48
C GLU A 210 -8.18 4.96 1.51
N LEU A 211 -7.37 5.29 0.50
CA LEU A 211 -5.94 4.95 0.52
C LEU A 211 -5.21 5.52 1.75
N PHE A 212 -5.53 6.76 2.15
CA PHE A 212 -4.92 7.42 3.31
C PHE A 212 -5.61 7.06 4.63
N GLN A 213 -6.93 6.89 4.61
CA GLN A 213 -7.70 6.55 5.80
C GLN A 213 -7.43 5.10 6.20
N SER A 214 -7.29 4.18 5.25
CA SER A 214 -7.05 2.77 5.55
C SER A 214 -5.79 2.58 6.35
N VAL A 215 -4.70 3.31 6.08
CA VAL A 215 -3.47 3.16 6.88
C VAL A 215 -3.63 3.68 8.32
N ALA A 216 -4.45 4.71 8.53
CA ALA A 216 -4.77 5.20 9.87
C ALA A 216 -5.71 4.24 10.62
N ASP A 217 -6.67 3.64 9.91
CA ASP A 217 -7.55 2.60 10.43
C ASP A 217 -6.73 1.37 10.86
N GLU A 218 -5.82 0.89 10.02
CA GLU A 218 -4.97 -0.27 10.31
C GLU A 218 -4.05 -0.02 11.52
N ILE A 219 -3.52 1.19 11.68
CA ILE A 219 -2.78 1.57 12.90
C ILE A 219 -3.67 1.47 14.16
N HIS A 220 -4.92 1.91 14.06
CA HIS A 220 -5.86 1.79 15.18
C HIS A 220 -6.23 0.32 15.43
N GLU A 221 -6.49 -0.45 14.38
CA GLU A 221 -6.92 -1.84 14.45
C GLU A 221 -5.81 -2.77 14.96
N GLU A 222 -4.55 -2.55 14.56
CA GLU A 222 -3.41 -3.42 14.88
C GLU A 222 -2.60 -3.01 16.13
N VAL A 223 -2.52 -1.70 16.43
CA VAL A 223 -1.73 -1.19 17.58
C VAL A 223 -2.50 -0.27 18.51
N ASN A 224 -3.82 -0.16 18.34
CA ASN A 224 -4.75 0.52 19.25
C ASN A 224 -4.49 2.03 19.43
N VAL A 225 -3.85 2.67 18.45
CA VAL A 225 -3.68 4.14 18.45
C VAL A 225 -4.87 4.79 17.76
N GLY A 226 -5.78 5.37 18.52
CA GLY A 226 -6.99 6.00 17.98
C GLY A 226 -6.71 7.22 17.07
N PRO A 227 -7.61 7.56 16.13
CA PRO A 227 -7.41 8.66 15.18
C PRO A 227 -7.01 10.01 15.78
N PRO A 228 -7.54 10.47 16.94
CA PRO A 228 -7.12 11.74 17.54
C PRO A 228 -5.66 11.80 17.98
N LEU A 229 -5.01 10.64 18.17
CA LEU A 229 -3.61 10.53 18.57
C LEU A 229 -2.67 10.47 17.35
N GLN A 230 -3.21 10.29 16.15
CA GLN A 230 -2.45 10.17 14.91
C GLN A 230 -2.37 11.52 14.18
N GLN A 231 -1.17 11.87 13.72
CA GLN A 231 -0.99 12.94 12.74
C GLN A 231 -1.42 12.46 11.34
N PRO A 232 -1.79 13.35 10.42
CA PRO A 232 -2.16 12.97 9.06
C PRO A 232 -1.06 12.12 8.36
N PRO A 233 -1.41 10.99 7.73
CA PRO A 233 -0.42 10.16 7.04
C PRO A 233 0.25 10.88 5.89
N GLN A 234 1.57 10.67 5.74
CA GLN A 234 2.36 11.17 4.61
C GLN A 234 2.84 9.99 3.76
N LEU A 235 2.54 10.01 2.47
CA LEU A 235 2.93 8.97 1.53
C LEU A 235 4.39 9.18 1.09
N LEU A 236 5.25 8.20 1.38
CA LEU A 236 6.70 8.30 1.15
C LEU A 236 7.18 7.64 -0.14
N GLY A 237 6.45 6.63 -0.62
CA GLY A 237 6.88 5.81 -1.74
C GLY A 237 6.05 4.53 -1.88
N VAL A 238 6.57 3.59 -2.66
CA VAL A 238 5.96 2.26 -2.85
C VAL A 238 7.02 1.17 -2.78
N VAL A 239 6.68 0.09 -2.07
CA VAL A 239 7.41 -1.17 -2.07
C VAL A 239 6.76 -2.10 -3.07
N LEU A 240 7.55 -2.65 -4.00
CA LEU A 240 7.10 -3.66 -4.96
C LEU A 240 7.61 -5.02 -4.51
N GLN A 241 6.71 -5.88 -4.06
CA GLN A 241 7.04 -7.18 -3.49
C GLN A 241 7.04 -8.26 -4.57
N THR A 242 7.99 -9.18 -4.44
CA THR A 242 8.17 -10.39 -5.26
C THR A 242 8.36 -10.10 -6.75
N ASP A 243 8.54 -11.15 -7.55
CA ASP A 243 8.61 -11.01 -9.01
C ASP A 243 7.34 -10.36 -9.57
N ALA A 244 6.19 -10.60 -8.94
CA ALA A 244 4.90 -10.04 -9.35
C ALA A 244 4.80 -8.51 -9.16
N CYS A 245 5.78 -7.88 -8.50
CA CYS A 245 5.79 -6.45 -8.22
C CYS A 245 4.48 -5.97 -7.59
N THR A 246 4.00 -6.73 -6.59
CA THR A 246 2.77 -6.40 -5.85
C THR A 246 3.03 -5.16 -5.02
N PRO A 247 2.26 -4.07 -5.19
CA PRO A 247 2.54 -2.80 -4.54
C PRO A 247 2.04 -2.74 -3.10
N SER A 248 2.87 -2.18 -2.23
CA SER A 248 2.50 -1.71 -0.89
C SER A 248 2.96 -0.26 -0.75
N PHE A 249 2.02 0.68 -0.62
CA PHE A 249 2.36 2.10 -0.45
C PHE A 249 2.84 2.35 0.97
N SER A 250 3.99 3.01 1.07
CA SER A 250 4.70 3.26 2.32
C SER A 250 4.36 4.64 2.86
N PHE A 251 3.84 4.69 4.08
CA PHE A 251 3.46 5.90 4.77
C PHE A 251 4.36 6.17 5.99
N HIS A 252 4.42 7.44 6.39
CA HIS A 252 4.87 7.87 7.70
C HIS A 252 3.70 8.47 8.45
N VAL A 253 3.50 7.99 9.68
CA VAL A 253 2.49 8.50 10.60
C VAL A 253 3.20 8.80 11.92
N ARG A 254 3.02 10.01 12.46
CA ARG A 254 3.47 10.33 13.81
C ARG A 254 2.31 10.21 14.78
N THR A 255 2.57 9.70 15.98
CA THR A 255 1.59 9.70 17.08
C THR A 255 2.01 10.66 18.19
N SER A 256 1.03 11.25 18.88
CA SER A 256 1.29 12.02 20.10
C SER A 256 1.64 11.14 21.30
N CYS A 257 1.49 9.82 21.19
CA CYS A 257 1.90 8.87 22.22
C CYS A 257 3.43 8.77 22.33
N SER A 258 3.91 8.61 23.56
CA SER A 258 5.23 8.07 23.87
C SER A 258 5.31 6.56 23.59
N ALA A 259 6.52 6.01 23.54
CA ALA A 259 6.75 4.58 23.42
C ALA A 259 6.11 3.77 24.55
N GLN A 260 6.04 4.33 25.76
CA GLN A 260 5.41 3.68 26.91
C GLN A 260 3.88 3.64 26.75
N GLU A 261 3.24 4.75 26.41
CA GLU A 261 1.80 4.81 26.18
C GLU A 261 1.38 3.90 25.02
N LEU A 262 2.20 3.81 23.97
CA LEU A 262 1.94 2.90 22.85
C LEU A 262 1.96 1.43 23.27
N LYS A 263 2.87 1.02 24.17
CA LYS A 263 2.85 -0.34 24.75
C LYS A 263 1.57 -0.59 25.55
N GLU A 264 1.17 0.37 26.38
CA GLU A 264 -0.04 0.25 27.19
C GLU A 264 -1.30 0.14 26.32
N LEU A 265 -1.37 0.91 25.23
CA LEU A 265 -2.45 0.81 24.24
C LEU A 265 -2.47 -0.57 23.58
N TYR A 266 -1.32 -1.08 23.14
CA TYR A 266 -1.25 -2.42 22.53
C TYR A 266 -1.63 -3.53 23.53
N GLU A 267 -1.16 -3.46 24.78
CA GLU A 267 -1.47 -4.42 25.84
C GLU A 267 -2.96 -4.40 26.23
N ALA A 268 -3.62 -3.25 26.11
CA ALA A 268 -5.07 -3.13 26.31
C ALA A 268 -5.89 -3.93 25.27
N GLY A 269 -5.25 -4.34 24.17
CA GLY A 269 -5.80 -5.25 23.18
C GLY A 269 -6.29 -4.54 21.92
N PRO A 270 -5.52 -4.54 20.81
CA PRO A 270 -5.99 -4.10 19.51
C PRO A 270 -7.21 -4.90 19.04
N ALA A 271 -8.00 -4.32 18.14
CA ALA A 271 -9.15 -5.01 17.52
C ALA A 271 -8.68 -6.31 16.84
N ASP A 272 -7.53 -6.25 16.17
CA ASP A 272 -6.92 -7.35 15.42
C ASP A 272 -5.81 -8.05 16.20
N LYS A 273 -5.97 -8.16 17.53
CA LYS A 273 -5.02 -8.87 18.43
C LYS A 273 -4.72 -10.33 18.07
N PHE A 274 -5.43 -10.93 17.12
CA PHE A 274 -5.14 -12.28 16.62
C PHE A 274 -4.10 -12.27 15.49
N GLU A 275 -3.87 -11.13 14.84
CA GLU A 275 -2.95 -10.98 13.71
C GLU A 275 -1.49 -10.81 14.16
N SER A 276 -1.27 -10.23 15.33
CA SER A 276 0.04 -10.00 15.92
C SER A 276 0.17 -10.60 17.32
N VAL A 277 1.41 -10.88 17.75
CA VAL A 277 1.71 -11.49 19.06
C VAL A 277 2.64 -10.66 19.92
N GLU A 278 3.25 -9.61 19.37
CA GLU A 278 4.28 -8.82 20.04
C GLU A 278 4.39 -7.44 19.36
N LEU A 279 4.55 -6.39 20.18
CA LEU A 279 4.93 -5.05 19.74
C LEU A 279 6.43 -4.86 20.03
N GLU A 280 7.20 -4.49 19.00
CA GLU A 280 8.61 -4.15 19.11
C GLU A 280 8.81 -2.66 18.82
N LEU A 281 9.63 -1.99 19.64
CA LEU A 281 9.85 -0.55 19.55
C LEU A 281 11.33 -0.25 19.30
N LEU A 282 11.59 0.35 18.14
CA LEU A 282 12.94 0.61 17.65
C LEU A 282 13.27 2.10 17.77
N SER A 283 14.34 2.44 18.47
CA SER A 283 14.81 3.83 18.57
C SER A 283 15.17 4.39 17.19
N VAL A 284 14.59 5.54 16.85
CA VAL A 284 14.83 6.29 15.61
C VAL A 284 16.31 6.59 15.43
N ASP A 285 17.00 7.02 16.50
CA ASP A 285 18.44 7.34 16.42
C ASP A 285 19.29 6.11 16.08
N LYS A 286 18.96 4.93 16.61
CA LYS A 286 19.63 3.68 16.25
C LYS A 286 19.34 3.28 14.81
N LEU A 287 18.12 3.53 14.31
CA LEU A 287 17.75 3.25 12.93
C LEU A 287 18.47 4.18 11.94
N LEU A 288 18.66 5.45 12.32
CA LEU A 288 19.28 6.47 11.48
C LEU A 288 20.81 6.54 11.61
N ALA A 289 21.40 5.82 12.56
CA ALA A 289 22.85 5.70 12.69
C ALA A 289 23.51 5.22 11.38
N GLU A 290 24.77 5.63 11.19
CA GLU A 290 25.58 5.23 10.05
C GLU A 290 25.94 3.74 10.11
N GLY A 291 25.94 3.09 8.95
CA GLY A 291 26.20 1.65 8.82
C GLY A 291 24.94 0.79 8.93
N PRO A 292 25.10 -0.54 8.75
CA PRO A 292 23.99 -1.49 8.87
C PRO A 292 23.46 -1.51 10.31
N SER A 293 22.14 -1.43 10.45
CA SER A 293 21.49 -1.56 11.75
C SER A 293 21.53 -3.03 12.17
N GLN A 294 22.45 -3.36 13.08
CA GLN A 294 22.52 -4.70 13.69
C GLN A 294 21.18 -5.11 14.33
N THR A 295 20.37 -4.14 14.75
CA THR A 295 19.02 -4.40 15.26
C THR A 295 18.09 -4.90 14.15
N LEU A 296 18.06 -4.21 13.00
CA LEU A 296 17.24 -4.64 11.85
C LEU A 296 17.72 -5.98 11.27
N GLU A 297 19.02 -6.27 11.27
CA GLU A 297 19.57 -7.53 10.78
C GLU A 297 19.14 -8.75 11.61
N LYS A 298 18.90 -8.55 12.92
CA LYS A 298 18.42 -9.61 13.82
C LYS A 298 16.91 -9.85 13.68
N LEU A 299 16.17 -8.87 13.17
CA LEU A 299 14.73 -8.98 12.97
C LEU A 299 14.44 -9.62 11.62
N LEU A 300 13.67 -10.70 11.64
CA LEU A 300 13.12 -11.30 10.43
C LEU A 300 11.93 -10.45 9.97
N LEU A 301 12.21 -9.43 9.16
CA LEU A 301 11.20 -8.50 8.66
C LEU A 301 10.51 -9.03 7.38
N THR A 302 9.23 -8.71 7.21
CA THR A 302 8.54 -8.89 5.93
C THR A 302 9.17 -8.00 4.84
N PRO A 303 9.00 -8.32 3.55
CA PRO A 303 9.49 -7.45 2.47
C PRO A 303 8.86 -6.05 2.50
N SER A 304 7.58 -5.96 2.88
CA SER A 304 6.86 -4.68 3.01
C SER A 304 7.51 -3.82 4.10
N ALA A 305 7.71 -4.38 5.29
CA ALA A 305 8.35 -3.68 6.40
C ALA A 305 9.79 -3.25 6.09
N LYS A 306 10.59 -4.11 5.47
CA LYS A 306 11.95 -3.76 5.05
C LYS A 306 11.96 -2.58 4.09
N GLY A 307 11.16 -2.65 3.03
CA GLY A 307 11.08 -1.58 2.04
C GLY A 307 10.54 -0.28 2.64
N THR A 308 9.53 -0.35 3.52
CA THR A 308 8.94 0.82 4.18
C THR A 308 9.94 1.51 5.11
N LEU A 309 10.68 0.75 5.93
CA LEU A 309 11.74 1.31 6.78
C LEU A 309 12.90 1.90 5.97
N GLU A 310 13.25 1.28 4.83
CA GLU A 310 14.28 1.80 3.92
C GLU A 310 13.88 3.15 3.32
N ILE A 311 12.65 3.25 2.79
CA ILE A 311 12.09 4.49 2.23
C ILE A 311 12.03 5.59 3.32
N TRP A 312 11.52 5.27 4.51
CA TRP A 312 11.47 6.21 5.63
C TRP A 312 12.87 6.69 6.04
N LYS A 313 13.84 5.78 6.17
CA LYS A 313 15.23 6.15 6.50
C LYS A 313 15.82 7.10 5.47
N GLN A 314 15.55 6.90 4.18
CA GLN A 314 16.01 7.81 3.13
C GLN A 314 15.42 9.22 3.31
N HIS A 315 14.11 9.35 3.54
CA HIS A 315 13.46 10.65 3.78
C HIS A 315 14.00 11.35 5.03
N MET A 316 14.14 10.62 6.13
CA MET A 316 14.67 11.17 7.37
C MET A 316 16.12 11.66 7.25
N LEU A 317 16.96 10.93 6.52
CA LEU A 317 18.35 11.35 6.26
C LEU A 317 18.45 12.54 5.32
N ARG A 318 17.56 12.67 4.32
CA ARG A 318 17.49 13.86 3.46
C ARG A 318 17.09 15.10 4.28
N ALA A 319 16.02 15.00 5.07
CA ALA A 319 15.56 16.08 5.93
C ALA A 319 16.64 16.56 6.92
N ARG A 320 17.48 15.66 7.46
CA ARG A 320 18.61 16.01 8.34
C ARG A 320 19.76 16.73 7.62
N ARG A 321 19.91 16.60 6.30
CA ARG A 321 20.95 17.29 5.51
C ARG A 321 20.52 18.68 5.05
N GLU A 322 19.21 18.93 5.02
CA GLU A 322 18.61 20.21 4.61
C GLU A 322 18.42 21.18 5.79
N GLN A 323 18.65 20.73 7.02
CA GLN A 323 18.70 21.54 8.25
C GLN A 323 20.12 22.03 8.54
#